data_AF-A0A5C0XQD4-F1
#
_entry.id   AF-A0A5C0XQD4-F1
#
_cell.length_a   1.000
_cell.length_b   1.000
_cell.length_c   1.000
_cell.angle_alpha   90.00
_cell.angle_beta   90.00
_cell.angle_gamma   90.00
#
_symmetry.space_group_name_H-M   'P 1'
#
loop_
_entity.id
_entity.type
_entity.pdbx_description
1 polymer ?
#
loop_
_entity_poly.entity_id
_entity_poly.type
_entity_poly.pdbx_seq_one_letter_code
_entity_poly.pdbx_strand_id
1 'polypeptide(L)'
;MNPENKMMLMAYGIFAIAGIISGILGAYAPLGWIIGWIIYILAPKLLLNLVPDLPEELRNERVILRKTFWSFFFFWLYFTGLTYTLITNYEPVAYYEKALYYNITKG
;
A
#
# COMPACT_ATOMS: atom_id res chain seq x y z
N MET A 1 -1.61 24.45 -7.60
CA MET A 1 -0.67 23.31 -7.40
C MET A 1 -0.40 22.71 -8.76
N ASN A 2 0.83 22.24 -9.06
CA ASN A 2 1.12 21.56 -10.32
C ASN A 2 0.15 20.36 -10.48
N PRO A 3 -0.55 20.18 -11.62
CA PRO A 3 -1.48 19.06 -11.85
C PRO A 3 -0.87 17.69 -11.57
N GLU A 4 0.43 17.53 -11.84
CA GLU A 4 1.16 16.30 -11.52
C GLU A 4 1.26 16.06 -10.00
N ASN A 5 1.61 17.09 -9.23
CA ASN A 5 1.67 16.99 -7.77
C ASN A 5 0.29 16.69 -7.18
N LYS A 6 -0.76 17.26 -7.78
CA LYS A 6 -2.15 16.96 -7.42
C LYS A 6 -2.49 15.50 -7.68
N MET A 7 -2.13 14.97 -8.84
CA MET A 7 -2.31 13.55 -9.16
C MET A 7 -1.55 12.66 -8.16
N MET A 8 -0.29 12.96 -7.85
CA MET A 8 0.50 12.17 -6.90
C MET A 8 -0.12 12.20 -5.49
N LEU A 9 -0.60 13.35 -5.03
CA LEU A 9 -1.28 13.47 -3.75
C LEU A 9 -2.55 12.62 -3.69
N MET A 10 -3.38 12.66 -4.74
CA MET A 10 -4.58 11.83 -4.84
C MET A 10 -4.21 10.34 -4.89
N ALA A 11 -3.13 9.98 -5.59
CA ALA A 11 -2.64 8.61 -5.67
C ALA A 11 -2.21 8.09 -4.29
N TYR A 12 -1.45 8.86 -3.51
CA TYR A 12 -1.08 8.50 -2.14
C TYR A 12 -2.30 8.22 -1.27
N GLY A 13 -3.33 9.07 -1.34
CA GLY A 13 -4.59 8.87 -0.61
C GLY A 13 -5.29 7.57 -1.02
N ILE A 14 -5.43 7.32 -2.33
CA ILE A 14 -6.06 6.10 -2.86
C ILE A 14 -5.29 4.86 -2.39
N PHE A 15 -3.97 4.87 -2.44
CA PHE A 15 -3.15 3.70 -2.09
C PHE A 15 -3.05 3.46 -0.58
N ALA A 16 -3.11 4.51 0.23
CA ALA A 16 -3.28 4.38 1.68
C ALA A 16 -4.60 3.67 2.00
N ILE A 17 -5.71 4.12 1.39
CA ILE A 17 -7.03 3.50 1.56
C ILE A 17 -7.00 2.05 1.06
N ALA A 18 -6.39 1.79 -0.09
CA ALA A 18 -6.23 0.45 -0.63
C ALA A 18 -5.48 -0.48 0.35
N GLY A 19 -4.42 0.02 1.00
CA GLY A 19 -3.69 -0.69 2.03
C GLY A 19 -4.53 -0.97 3.27
N ILE A 20 -5.29 0.02 3.77
CA ILE A 20 -6.19 -0.16 4.92
C ILE A 20 -7.22 -1.26 4.64
N ILE A 21 -7.91 -1.18 3.50
CA ILE A 21 -8.91 -2.19 3.11
C ILE A 21 -8.25 -3.57 2.97
N SER A 22 -7.06 -3.64 2.38
CA SER A 22 -6.28 -4.88 2.24
C SER A 22 -5.91 -5.49 3.59
N GLY A 23 -5.48 -4.66 4.55
CA GLY A 23 -5.13 -5.10 5.91
C GLY A 23 -6.34 -5.61 6.69
N ILE A 24 -7.47 -4.91 6.61
CA ILE A 24 -8.74 -5.35 7.22
C ILE A 24 -9.18 -6.68 6.63
N LEU A 25 -9.31 -6.77 5.30
CA LEU A 25 -9.77 -8.01 4.67
C LEU A 25 -8.77 -9.16 4.85
N GLY A 26 -7.47 -8.87 4.86
CA GLY A 26 -6.43 -9.85 5.12
C GLY A 26 -6.53 -10.49 6.50
N ALA A 27 -7.06 -9.77 7.50
CA ALA A 27 -7.29 -10.31 8.83
C ALA A 27 -8.43 -11.35 8.88
N TYR A 28 -9.40 -11.25 7.98
CA TYR A 28 -10.56 -12.17 7.93
C TYR A 28 -10.47 -13.23 6.83
N ALA A 29 -9.67 -13.00 5.78
CA ALA A 29 -9.53 -13.89 4.64
C ALA A 29 -8.07 -13.93 4.14
N PRO A 30 -7.46 -15.12 3.94
CA PRO A 30 -6.06 -15.25 3.52
C PRO A 30 -5.68 -14.50 2.23
N LEU A 31 -6.63 -14.30 1.31
CA LEU A 31 -6.43 -13.59 0.05
C LEU A 31 -7.03 -12.16 0.05
N GLY A 32 -7.51 -11.68 1.20
CA GLY A 32 -8.16 -10.37 1.32
C GLY A 32 -7.27 -9.21 0.90
N TRP A 33 -5.94 -9.36 1.00
CA TRP A 33 -4.95 -8.36 0.59
C TRP A 33 -4.91 -8.10 -0.92
N ILE A 34 -5.42 -9.02 -1.75
CA ILE A 34 -5.45 -8.86 -3.22
C ILE A 34 -6.31 -7.66 -3.65
N ILE A 35 -7.27 -7.25 -2.81
CA ILE A 35 -8.15 -6.11 -3.12
C ILE A 35 -7.35 -4.82 -3.42
N GLY A 36 -6.21 -4.61 -2.76
CA GLY A 36 -5.37 -3.43 -3.00
C GLY A 36 -4.78 -3.39 -4.40
N TRP A 37 -4.44 -4.56 -4.96
CA TRP A 37 -3.97 -4.69 -6.35
C TRP A 37 -5.09 -4.41 -7.36
N ILE A 38 -6.32 -4.84 -7.06
CA ILE A 38 -7.49 -4.49 -7.87
C ILE A 38 -7.71 -2.98 -7.86
N ILE A 39 -7.63 -2.34 -6.69
CA ILE A 39 -7.74 -0.88 -6.56
C ILE A 39 -6.63 -0.17 -7.36
N TYR A 40 -5.39 -0.68 -7.34
CA TYR A 40 -4.30 -0.13 -8.14
C TYR A 40 -4.57 -0.18 -9.65
N ILE A 41 -5.11 -1.29 -10.16
CA ILE A 41 -5.48 -1.41 -11.58
C ILE A 41 -6.60 -0.43 -11.95
N LEU A 42 -7.52 -0.15 -11.02
CA LEU A 42 -8.62 0.80 -11.21
C LEU A 42 -8.21 2.27 -10.97
N ALA A 43 -7.08 2.50 -10.28
CA ALA A 43 -6.62 3.83 -9.89
C ALA A 43 -6.48 4.83 -11.05
N PRO A 44 -6.00 4.46 -12.26
CA PRO A 44 -5.92 5.41 -13.36
C PRO A 44 -7.27 6.06 -13.70
N LYS A 45 -8.35 5.27 -13.72
CA LYS A 45 -9.70 5.79 -13.99
C LYS A 45 -10.16 6.76 -12.89
N LEU A 46 -9.87 6.43 -11.64
CA LEU A 46 -10.16 7.31 -10.50
C LEU A 46 -9.35 8.61 -10.61
N LEU A 47 -8.05 8.52 -10.89
CA LEU A 47 -7.14 9.67 -10.97
C LEU A 47 -7.50 10.61 -12.12
N LEU A 48 -7.85 10.07 -13.29
CA LEU A 48 -8.30 10.87 -14.44
C LEU A 48 -9.59 11.64 -14.14
N ASN A 49 -10.51 11.04 -13.38
CA ASN A 49 -11.76 11.70 -12.99
C ASN A 49 -11.55 12.74 -11.88
N LEU A 50 -10.60 12.50 -10.97
CA LEU A 50 -10.30 13.38 -9.83
C LEU A 50 -9.38 14.56 -10.20
N VAL A 51 -8.58 14.41 -11.26
CA VAL A 51 -7.63 15.42 -11.75
C VAL A 51 -7.83 15.63 -13.25
N PRO A 52 -8.89 16.39 -13.65
CA PRO A 52 -9.23 16.58 -15.06
C PRO A 52 -8.20 17.45 -15.82
N ASP A 53 -7.38 18.21 -15.08
CA ASP A 53 -6.36 19.13 -15.56
C ASP A 53 -5.00 18.47 -15.87
N LEU A 54 -4.96 17.13 -16.00
CA LEU A 54 -3.74 16.39 -16.35
C LEU A 54 -3.29 16.66 -17.79
N PRO A 55 -1.98 16.89 -18.03
CA PRO A 55 -1.43 17.04 -19.38
C PRO A 55 -1.64 15.76 -20.20
N GLU A 56 -1.78 15.90 -21.53
CA GLU A 56 -2.14 14.79 -22.43
C GLU A 56 -1.20 13.58 -22.30
N GLU A 57 0.09 13.83 -22.09
CA GLU A 57 1.12 12.80 -21.86
C GLU A 57 0.81 11.89 -20.66
N LEU A 58 0.20 12.45 -19.60
CA LEU A 58 -0.18 11.73 -18.39
C LEU A 58 -1.61 11.19 -18.43
N ARG A 59 -2.39 11.49 -19.47
CA ARG A 59 -3.76 10.96 -19.60
C ARG A 59 -3.80 9.49 -20.04
N ASN A 60 -2.65 8.91 -20.37
CA ASN A 60 -2.53 7.49 -20.68
C ASN A 60 -2.50 6.65 -19.40
N GLU A 61 -3.46 5.74 -19.24
CA GLU A 61 -3.57 4.88 -18.05
C GLU A 61 -2.29 4.07 -17.76
N ARG A 62 -1.61 3.57 -18.80
CA ARG A 62 -0.37 2.79 -18.62
C ARG A 62 0.77 3.65 -18.06
N VAL A 63 0.81 4.92 -18.46
CA VAL A 63 1.79 5.89 -17.94
C VAL A 63 1.49 6.20 -16.48
N ILE A 64 0.22 6.40 -16.13
CA ILE A 64 -0.22 6.61 -14.74
C ILE A 64 0.18 5.42 -13.87
N LEU A 65 -0.13 4.19 -14.29
CA LEU A 65 0.25 2.98 -13.56
C LEU A 65 1.76 2.93 -13.32
N ARG A 66 2.57 3.04 -14.38
CA ARG A 66 4.03 2.96 -14.25
C ARG A 66 4.59 4.03 -13.32
N LYS A 67 4.07 5.25 -13.39
CA LYS A 67 4.52 6.39 -12.57
C LYS A 67 4.11 6.26 -11.11
N THR A 68 2.93 5.70 -10.86
CA THR A 68 2.37 5.54 -9.52
C THR A 68 2.72 4.21 -8.86
N PHE A 69 3.32 3.24 -9.58
CA PHE A 69 3.61 1.90 -9.07
C PHE A 69 4.34 1.88 -7.73
N TRP A 70 5.45 2.61 -7.59
CA TRP A 70 6.22 2.62 -6.34
C TRP A 70 5.46 3.30 -5.21
N SER A 71 4.69 4.35 -5.54
CA SER A 71 3.83 5.02 -4.58
C SER A 71 2.75 4.06 -4.08
N PHE A 72 2.13 3.31 -4.99
CA PHE A 72 1.20 2.24 -4.65
C PHE A 72 1.87 1.20 -3.77
N PHE A 73 2.96 0.60 -4.23
CA PHE A 73 3.59 -0.54 -3.57
C PHE A 73 3.96 -0.22 -2.12
N PHE A 74 4.61 0.93 -1.88
CA PHE A 74 5.03 1.29 -0.52
C PHE A 74 3.87 1.70 0.39
N PHE A 75 2.91 2.50 -0.10
CA PHE A 75 1.75 2.89 0.72
C PHE A 75 0.85 1.70 1.01
N TRP A 76 0.53 0.92 -0.02
CA TRP A 76 -0.27 -0.29 0.11
C TRP A 76 0.37 -1.25 1.10
N LEU A 77 1.67 -1.55 0.97
CA LEU A 77 2.37 -2.48 1.85
C LEU A 77 2.40 -1.98 3.30
N TYR A 78 2.75 -0.70 3.51
CA TYR A 78 2.82 -0.09 4.84
C TYR A 78 1.46 -0.13 5.54
N PHE A 79 0.41 0.38 4.90
CA PHE A 79 -0.92 0.44 5.50
C PHE A 79 -1.56 -0.94 5.64
N THR A 80 -1.28 -1.87 4.73
CA THR A 80 -1.73 -3.28 4.88
C THR A 80 -1.13 -3.89 6.14
N GLY A 81 0.19 -3.82 6.31
CA GLY A 81 0.87 -4.37 7.48
C GLY A 81 0.42 -3.71 8.78
N LEU A 82 0.34 -2.38 8.79
CA LEU A 82 -0.13 -1.60 9.94
C LEU A 82 -1.55 -2.01 10.35
N THR A 83 -2.50 -1.96 9.41
CA THR A 83 -3.90 -2.26 9.71
C THR A 83 -4.10 -3.73 10.05
N TYR A 84 -3.43 -4.66 9.37
CA TYR A 84 -3.47 -6.08 9.72
C TYR A 84 -3.00 -6.32 11.16
N THR A 85 -1.86 -5.71 11.55
CA THR A 85 -1.31 -5.81 12.91
C THR A 85 -2.30 -5.29 13.95
N LEU A 86 -2.91 -4.13 13.68
CA LEU A 86 -3.91 -3.52 14.58
C LEU A 86 -5.16 -4.39 14.72
N ILE A 87 -5.67 -4.98 13.64
CA ILE A 87 -6.90 -5.79 13.68
C ILE A 87 -6.66 -7.14 14.36
N THR A 88 -5.49 -7.75 14.14
CA THR A 88 -5.16 -9.06 14.69
C THR A 88 -4.57 -9.00 16.11
N ASN A 89 -4.31 -7.81 16.64
CA ASN A 89 -3.56 -7.60 17.88
C ASN A 89 -2.24 -8.40 17.86
N TYR A 90 -1.55 -8.39 16.72
CA TYR A 90 -0.35 -9.19 16.54
C TYR A 90 0.75 -8.73 17.49
N GLU A 91 1.12 -9.60 18.43
CA GLU A 91 2.27 -9.41 19.30
C GLU A 91 3.50 -10.08 18.67
N PRO A 92 4.58 -9.34 18.37
CA PRO A 92 5.79 -9.94 17.85
C PRO A 92 6.41 -10.82 18.95
N VAL A 93 6.34 -12.14 18.77
CA VAL A 93 7.06 -13.08 19.64
C VAL A 93 8.55 -12.95 19.33
N ALA A 94 9.29 -12.31 20.22
CA ALA A 94 10.72 -12.20 20.08
C ALA A 94 11.36 -13.58 20.32
N TYR A 95 11.84 -14.22 19.25
CA TYR A 95 12.57 -15.49 19.33
C TYR A 95 14.00 -15.28 19.86
N TYR A 96 14.15 -14.72 21.07
CA TYR A 96 15.45 -14.52 21.71
C TYR A 96 16.19 -15.85 21.91
N GLU A 97 15.47 -16.95 22.14
CA GLU A 97 16.07 -18.28 22.33
C GLU A 97 16.82 -18.80 21.09
N LYS A 98 16.49 -18.28 19.89
CA LYS A 98 17.17 -18.62 18.64
C LYS A 98 18.20 -17.57 18.21
N ALA A 99 18.32 -16.47 18.95
CA ALA A 99 19.30 -15.45 18.65
C ALA A 99 20.71 -15.98 19.00
N LEU A 100 21.65 -15.84 18.05
CA LEU A 100 23.03 -16.28 18.24
C LEU A 100 23.63 -15.72 19.55
N TYR A 101 23.36 -14.44 19.84
CA TYR A 101 23.87 -13.74 21.01
C TYR A 101 23.38 -14.35 22.34
N TYR A 102 22.11 -14.75 22.41
CA TYR A 102 21.52 -15.36 23.61
C TYR A 102 22.23 -16.68 23.98
N ASN A 103 22.61 -17.47 22.96
CA ASN A 103 23.32 -18.72 23.15
C ASN A 103 24.80 -18.53 23.53
N ILE A 104 25.42 -17.42 23.11
CA ILE A 104 26.82 -17.10 23.47
C ILE A 104 26.95 -16.62 24.91
N THR A 105 25.94 -15.93 25.46
CA THR A 105 25.98 -15.38 26.84
C THR A 105 25.62 -16.36 27.96
N LYS A 106 25.21 -17.59 27.62
CA LYS A 106 24.86 -18.65 28.60
C LYS A 106 25.93 -19.74 28.75
N GLY A 107 27.03 -19.65 27.99
CA GLY A 107 28.22 -20.49 28.15
C GLY A 107 29.27 -19.79 29.00
#